data_AF-A0A2T1CEY4-F1
#
_entry.id   AF-A0A2T1CEY4-F1
#
_cell.length_a   1.000
_cell.length_b   1.000
_cell.length_c   1.000
_cell.angle_alpha   90.00
_cell.angle_beta   90.00
_cell.angle_gamma   90.00
#
_symmetry.space_group_name_H-M   'P 1'
#
loop_
_entity.id
_entity.type
_entity.pdbx_description
1 polymer ?
#
loop_
_entity_poly.entity_id
_entity_poly.type
_entity_poly.pdbx_seq_one_letter_code
_entity_poly.pdbx_strand_id
1 'polypeptide(L)'
;MGLNSFKRLNLPPKYQEYLTLALEEAQRLQRLLNQILLYAKPQILKRSQLELNYLISEMLDLLQTIPCAVRKQLHFISTPTPVRVVADQDK
;
A
#
# COMPACT_ATOMS: atom_id res chain seq x y z
N MET A 1 14.55 9.22 20.18
CA MET A 1 15.26 10.35 19.57
C MET A 1 16.03 11.13 20.62
N GLY A 2 17.24 11.59 20.32
CA GLY A 2 18.11 12.31 21.25
C GLY A 2 17.49 13.58 21.83
N LEU A 3 16.59 14.27 21.11
CA LEU A 3 15.92 15.47 21.61
C LEU A 3 15.05 15.23 22.87
N ASN A 4 14.54 14.01 23.07
CA ASN A 4 13.76 13.69 24.26
C ASN A 4 14.60 13.68 25.56
N SER A 5 15.92 13.56 25.50
CA SER A 5 16.76 13.62 26.70
C SER A 5 16.79 15.02 27.31
N PHE A 6 16.63 16.07 26.49
CA PHE A 6 16.60 17.46 26.94
C PHE A 6 15.34 17.83 27.73
N LYS A 7 14.27 17.02 27.65
CA LYS A 7 13.06 17.18 28.49
C LYS A 7 13.34 17.03 29.98
N ARG A 8 14.40 16.30 30.34
CA ARG A 8 14.80 16.06 31.73
C ARG A 8 15.70 17.15 32.29
N LEU A 9 16.11 18.12 31.47
CA LEU A 9 16.95 19.23 31.87
C LEU A 9 16.08 20.41 32.29
N ASN A 10 16.49 21.11 33.35
CA ASN A 10 15.87 22.38 33.75
C ASN A 10 16.36 23.49 32.81
N LEU A 11 15.76 23.58 31.63
CA LEU A 11 16.07 24.60 30.64
C LEU A 11 15.40 25.94 31.00
N PRO A 12 16.02 27.09 30.69
CA PRO A 12 15.35 28.38 30.74
C PRO A 12 14.09 28.41 29.86
N PRO A 13 13.06 29.22 30.18
CA PRO A 13 11.75 29.18 29.53
C PRO A 13 11.80 29.26 27.99
N LYS A 14 12.60 30.19 27.47
CA LYS A 14 12.82 30.36 26.02
C LYS A 14 13.33 29.09 25.34
N TYR A 15 14.21 28.34 26.00
CA TYR A 15 14.75 27.09 25.45
C TYR A 15 13.79 25.90 25.61
N GLN A 16 12.89 25.94 26.61
CA GLN A 16 11.79 24.97 26.70
C GLN A 16 10.80 25.14 25.55
N GLU A 17 10.48 26.38 25.17
CA GLU A 17 9.63 26.68 24.01
C GLU A 17 10.27 26.17 22.70
N TYR A 18 11.55 26.47 22.46
CA TYR A 18 12.27 25.94 21.29
C TYR A 18 12.32 24.41 21.28
N LEU A 19 12.56 23.77 22.43
CA LEU A 19 12.55 22.33 22.53
C LEU A 19 11.17 21.76 22.18
N THR A 20 10.10 22.41 22.61
CA THR A 20 8.72 21.99 22.35
C THR A 20 8.41 22.05 20.85
N LEU A 21 8.71 23.18 20.20
CA LEU A 21 8.55 23.34 18.75
C LEU A 21 9.35 22.30 17.96
N ALA A 22 10.61 22.06 18.34
CA ALA A 22 11.46 21.08 17.67
C ALA A 22 10.91 19.65 17.80
N LEU A 23 10.35 19.30 18.95
CA LEU A 23 9.75 17.99 19.18
C LEU A 23 8.44 17.79 18.41
N GLU A 24 7.61 18.83 18.33
CA GLU A 24 6.39 18.81 17.53
C GLU A 24 6.70 18.63 16.05
N GLU A 25 7.70 19.35 15.53
CA GLU A 25 8.15 19.19 14.15
C GLU A 25 8.77 17.82 13.88
N ALA A 26 9.58 17.29 14.81
CA ALA A 26 10.11 15.93 14.68
C ALA A 26 8.99 14.88 14.60
N GLN A 27 7.93 15.02 15.42
CA GLN A 27 6.76 14.15 15.36
C GLN A 27 5.97 14.32 14.05
N ARG A 28 5.84 15.56 13.54
CA ARG A 28 5.21 15.82 12.24
C ARG A 28 5.99 15.15 11.10
N LEU A 29 7.30 15.32 11.06
CA LEU A 29 8.18 14.68 10.08
C LEU A 29 8.12 13.15 10.17
N GLN A 30 8.09 12.59 11.38
CA GLN A 30 7.95 11.14 11.54
C GLN A 30 6.62 10.60 11.00
N ARG A 31 5.51 11.33 11.21
CA ARG A 31 4.21 10.97 10.61
C ARG A 31 4.24 11.00 9.09
N LEU A 32 4.81 12.06 8.50
CA LEU A 32 4.96 12.17 7.04
C LEU A 32 5.83 11.06 6.47
N LEU A 33 6.97 10.77 7.11
CA LEU A 33 7.83 9.68 6.69
C LEU A 33 7.10 8.33 6.72
N ASN A 34 6.33 8.05 7.77
CA ASN A 34 5.55 6.82 7.86
C ASN A 34 4.51 6.72 6.74
N GLN A 35 3.86 7.82 6.37
CA GLN A 35 2.94 7.85 5.22
C GLN A 35 3.68 7.54 3.92
N ILE A 36 4.82 8.18 3.67
CA ILE A 36 5.64 7.92 2.48
C ILE A 36 6.08 6.46 2.43
N LEU A 37 6.57 5.92 3.54
CA LEU A 37 7.02 4.53 3.64
C LEU A 37 5.88 3.52 3.45
N LEU A 38 4.65 3.87 3.78
CA LEU A 38 3.49 3.02 3.54
C LEU A 38 3.26 2.82 2.03
N TYR A 39 3.44 3.87 1.23
CA TYR A 39 3.36 3.79 -0.24
C TYR A 39 4.64 3.25 -0.88
N ALA A 40 5.80 3.55 -0.30
CA ALA A 40 7.10 3.14 -0.83
C ALA A 40 7.51 1.72 -0.40
N LYS A 41 6.68 1.02 0.41
CA LYS A 41 7.01 -0.31 0.91
C LYS A 41 7.23 -1.26 -0.26
N PRO A 42 8.41 -1.91 -0.36
CA PRO A 42 8.68 -2.88 -1.41
C PRO A 42 7.58 -3.92 -1.42
N GLN A 43 6.93 -4.03 -2.56
CA GLN A 43 5.88 -4.98 -2.78
C GLN A 43 6.51 -6.37 -2.87
N ILE A 44 6.49 -7.11 -1.75
CA ILE A 44 6.86 -8.53 -1.75
C ILE A 44 5.78 -9.25 -2.57
N LEU A 45 6.20 -9.90 -3.66
CA LEU A 45 5.32 -10.68 -4.51
C LEU A 45 5.18 -12.08 -3.93
N LYS A 46 3.95 -12.53 -3.66
CA LYS A 46 3.65 -13.91 -3.30
C LYS A 46 3.37 -14.71 -4.57
N ARG A 47 4.45 -15.06 -5.27
CA ARG A 47 4.33 -15.77 -6.55
C ARG A 47 3.80 -17.19 -6.34
N SER A 48 2.77 -17.54 -7.08
CA SER A 48 2.21 -18.89 -7.19
C SER A 48 2.01 -19.24 -8.66
N GLN A 49 1.78 -20.53 -8.94
CA GLN A 49 1.40 -20.96 -10.28
C GLN A 49 -0.09 -20.65 -10.49
N LEU A 50 -0.40 -19.84 -11.51
CA LEU A 50 -1.76 -19.46 -11.87
C LEU A 50 -2.09 -20.02 -13.26
N GLU A 51 -3.32 -20.47 -13.43
CA GLU A 51 -3.87 -20.85 -14.74
C GLU A 51 -4.67 -19.66 -15.29
N LEU A 52 -4.30 -19.18 -16.49
CA LEU A 52 -4.80 -17.91 -17.02
C LEU A 52 -6.27 -17.95 -17.40
N ASN A 53 -6.78 -19.07 -17.92
CA ASN A 53 -8.19 -19.15 -18.31
C ASN A 53 -9.11 -19.08 -17.08
N TYR A 54 -8.71 -19.71 -15.98
CA TYR A 54 -9.39 -19.65 -14.69
C TYR A 54 -9.37 -18.22 -14.12
N LEU A 55 -8.20 -17.58 -14.08
CA LEU A 55 -8.05 -16.21 -13.60
C LEU A 55 -8.93 -15.22 -14.39
N ILE A 56 -8.92 -15.31 -15.73
CA ILE A 56 -9.72 -14.41 -16.57
C ILE A 56 -11.22 -14.65 -16.36
N SER A 57 -11.64 -15.91 -16.18
CA SER A 57 -13.03 -16.23 -15.87
C SER A 57 -13.49 -15.61 -14.56
N GLU A 58 -12.70 -15.72 -13.48
CA GLU A 58 -13.02 -15.08 -12.20
C GLU A 58 -13.09 -13.55 -12.32
N MET A 59 -12.18 -12.94 -13.09
CA MET A 59 -12.21 -11.49 -13.32
C MET A 59 -13.45 -11.05 -14.10
N LEU A 60 -13.93 -11.84 -15.06
CA LEU A 60 -15.14 -11.52 -15.81
C LEU A 60 -16.38 -11.48 -14.92
N ASP A 61 -16.50 -12.41 -13.98
CA ASP A 61 -17.61 -12.43 -13.03
C ASP A 61 -17.63 -11.16 -12.19
N LEU A 62 -16.45 -10.73 -11.70
CA LEU A 62 -16.30 -9.46 -10.98
C LEU A 62 -16.65 -8.26 -11.86
N LEU A 63 -16.14 -8.21 -13.09
CA LEU A 63 -16.37 -7.10 -14.02
C LEU A 63 -17.86 -6.93 -14.35
N GLN A 64 -18.63 -8.02 -14.44
CA GLN A 64 -20.07 -7.95 -14.70
C GLN A 64 -20.87 -7.29 -13.58
N THR A 65 -20.34 -7.27 -12.35
CA THR A 65 -20.96 -6.55 -11.21
C THR A 65 -20.83 -5.03 -11.30
N ILE A 66 -19.94 -4.52 -12.17
CA ILE A 66 -19.66 -3.09 -12.28
C ILE A 66 -20.80 -2.41 -13.08
N PRO A 67 -21.37 -1.29 -12.59
CA PRO A 67 -22.52 -0.63 -13.24
C PRO A 67 -22.34 -0.30 -14.73
N CYS A 68 -21.12 0.05 -15.17
CA CYS A 68 -20.83 0.35 -16.57
C CYS A 68 -20.75 -0.88 -17.49
N ALA A 69 -20.67 -2.08 -16.90
CA ALA A 69 -20.58 -3.36 -17.59
C ALA A 69 -21.89 -4.16 -17.57
N VAL A 70 -22.85 -3.83 -16.71
CA VAL A 70 -24.16 -4.54 -16.57
C VAL A 70 -24.92 -4.73 -17.88
N ARG A 71 -24.74 -3.84 -18.86
CA ARG A 71 -25.39 -3.93 -20.19
C ARG A 71 -24.46 -4.39 -21.31
N LYS A 72 -23.23 -4.79 -20.99
CA LYS A 72 -22.24 -5.28 -21.95
C LYS A 72 -22.09 -6.79 -21.78
N GLN A 73 -22.22 -7.51 -22.89
CA GLN A 73 -21.90 -8.93 -22.91
C GLN A 73 -20.40 -9.08 -23.14
N LEU A 74 -19.68 -9.47 -22.08
CA LEU A 74 -18.27 -9.82 -22.18
C LEU A 74 -18.17 -11.32 -22.49
N HIS A 75 -17.60 -11.66 -23.64
CA HIS A 75 -17.33 -13.03 -24.03
C HIS A 75 -15.82 -13.28 -24.00
N PHE A 76 -15.40 -14.23 -23.17
CA PHE A 76 -14.03 -14.72 -23.18
C PHE A 76 -13.95 -16.03 -23.96
N ILE A 77 -13.00 -16.09 -24.87
CA ILE A 77 -12.68 -17.28 -25.66
C ILE A 77 -11.35 -17.80 -25.12
N SER A 78 -11.43 -18.86 -24.31
CA SER A 78 -10.25 -19.48 -23.73
C SER A 78 -9.44 -20.24 -24.77
N THR A 79 -8.14 -20.38 -24.51
CA THR A 79 -7.32 -21.29 -25.30
C THR A 79 -7.54 -22.73 -24.82
N PRO A 80 -7.59 -23.72 -25.73
CA PRO A 80 -7.87 -25.11 -25.37
C PRO A 80 -6.74 -25.75 -24.55
N THR A 81 -5.52 -25.23 -24.69
CA THR A 81 -4.36 -25.63 -23.89
C THR A 81 -4.24 -24.70 -22.68
N PRO A 82 -4.33 -25.22 -21.43
CA PRO A 82 -4.20 -24.39 -20.24
C PRO A 82 -2.84 -23.71 -20.18
N VAL A 83 -2.85 -22.38 -20.02
CA VAL A 83 -1.62 -21.59 -19.93
C VAL A 83 -1.35 -21.30 -18.47
N ARG A 84 -0.20 -21.74 -17.97
CA ARG A 84 0.21 -21.53 -16.57
C ARG A 84 1.38 -20.56 -16.48
N VAL A 85 1.26 -19.58 -15.60
CA VAL A 85 2.28 -18.56 -15.34
C VAL A 85 2.63 -18.52 -13.85
N VAL A 86 3.79 -17.96 -13.51
CA VAL A 86 4.18 -17.71 -12.12
C VAL A 86 4.00 -16.23 -11.83
N ALA A 87 2.98 -15.89 -11.05
CA ALA A 87 2.60 -14.51 -10.75
C ALA A 87 2.05 -14.40 -9.32
N ASP A 88 1.94 -13.18 -8.81
CA ASP A 88 1.20 -12.91 -7.57
C ASP A 88 -0.29 -12.80 -7.92
N GLN A 89 -1.16 -13.54 -7.24
CA GLN A 89 -2.59 -13.55 -7.55
C GLN A 89 -3.29 -12.26 -7.12
N ASP A 90 -2.79 -11.63 -6.06
CA ASP A 90 -3.43 -10.49 -5.42
C ASP A 90 -2.95 -9.14 -6.01
N LYS A 91 -2.14 -9.15 -7.07
CA LYS A 91 -1.51 -7.97 -7.70
C LYS A 91 -1.46 -8.04 -9.20
#